data_AF-A0A7H4LW47-F1
#
_entry.id   AF-A0A7H4LW47-F1
#
_cell.length_a   1.000
_cell.length_b   1.000
_cell.length_c   1.000
_cell.angle_alpha   90.00
_cell.angle_beta   90.00
_cell.angle_gamma   90.00
#
_symmetry.space_group_name_H-M   'P 1'
#
loop_
_entity.id
_entity.type
_entity.pdbx_description
1 polymer ?
#
loop_
_entity_poly.entity_id
_entity_poly.type
_entity_poly.pdbx_seq_one_letter_code
_entity_poly.pdbx_strand_id
1 'polypeptide(L)'
;MFLLAPLQIALFHGISLTSVLANLIAVPLVTFVVVPLILTAMFLHLCAPFIIEMAVWQSADRVLAALFWFLRQLPPGWLALDARWLGISLLPWLALIVWRFHAWRTLPAFCLALLGLLSWPFWRSTAANEWRVTMLDVGQGLAMVIEREGAALLYDTGLAWPEGDSGQQIIIPWLRWHHLQLEGVVLSHEHLDHRGGLNSVLKAWPRIWVRSPLGWAGHLACQRGETWQWRGLTFRALWPLPGATAQGIIARAWCVLMTVNTVFC
;
A
#
# COMPACT_ATOMS: atom_id res chain seq x y z
N MET A 1 11.78 -11.30 12.69
CA MET A 1 10.78 -10.28 12.29
C MET A 1 11.08 -8.92 12.92
N PHE A 2 10.96 -8.75 14.25
CA PHE A 2 11.03 -7.43 14.89
C PHE A 2 12.31 -6.61 14.64
N LEU A 3 13.49 -7.24 14.58
CA LEU A 3 14.74 -6.53 14.27
C LEU A 3 14.85 -6.07 12.81
N LEU A 4 14.13 -6.73 11.90
CA LEU A 4 14.07 -6.34 10.49
C LEU A 4 12.86 -5.44 10.20
N ALA A 5 12.02 -5.14 11.21
CA ALA A 5 10.82 -4.34 11.04
C ALA A 5 11.08 -2.96 10.38
N PRO A 6 12.14 -2.21 10.71
CA PRO A 6 12.43 -0.94 10.03
C PRO A 6 12.62 -1.10 8.52
N LEU A 7 13.38 -2.11 8.11
CA LEU A 7 13.61 -2.41 6.71
C LEU A 7 12.34 -2.91 6.02
N GLN A 8 11.58 -3.78 6.69
CA GLN A 8 10.32 -4.30 6.16
C GLN A 8 9.29 -3.19 5.95
N ILE A 9 9.13 -2.30 6.94
CA ILE A 9 8.20 -1.17 6.86
C ILE A 9 8.64 -0.18 5.79
N ALA A 10 9.94 0.14 5.71
CA ALA A 10 10.47 1.09 4.72
C ALA A 10 10.31 0.61 3.26
N LEU A 11 10.47 -0.69 3.00
CA LEU A 11 10.40 -1.25 1.64
C LEU A 11 8.99 -1.69 1.26
N PHE A 12 8.26 -2.30 2.19
CA PHE A 12 7.00 -2.97 1.90
C PHE A 12 5.78 -2.27 2.50
N HIS A 13 5.95 -1.20 3.27
CA HIS A 13 4.84 -0.41 3.84
C HIS A 13 3.97 -1.23 4.83
N GLY A 14 4.57 -2.21 5.51
CA GLY A 14 3.85 -3.07 6.45
C GLY A 14 4.67 -4.22 7.00
N ILE A 15 4.03 -5.02 7.85
CA ILE A 15 4.61 -6.24 8.44
C ILE A 15 3.60 -7.38 8.39
N SER A 16 4.09 -8.62 8.32
CA SER A 16 3.24 -9.81 8.36
C SER A 16 3.30 -10.47 9.74
N LEU A 17 2.21 -10.37 10.52
CA LEU A 17 2.12 -11.00 11.84
C LEU A 17 2.12 -12.52 11.74
N THR A 18 1.49 -13.07 10.70
CA THR A 18 1.43 -14.51 10.45
C THR A 18 2.78 -15.09 10.08
N SER A 19 3.73 -14.25 9.63
CA SER A 19 5.12 -14.65 9.39
C SER A 19 5.81 -15.20 10.64
N VAL A 20 5.44 -14.76 11.85
CA VAL A 20 6.02 -15.30 13.09
C VAL A 20 5.66 -16.78 13.25
N LEU A 21 4.37 -17.11 13.15
CA LEU A 21 3.88 -18.48 13.25
C LEU A 21 4.37 -19.34 12.09
N ALA A 22 4.34 -18.78 10.87
CA ALA A 22 4.84 -19.46 9.68
C ALA A 22 6.32 -19.83 9.84
N ASN A 23 7.18 -18.89 10.23
CA ASN A 23 8.62 -19.15 10.37
C ASN A 23 8.96 -20.06 11.55
N LEU A 24 8.16 -20.07 12.61
CA LEU A 24 8.37 -20.98 13.75
C LEU A 24 8.33 -22.46 13.32
N ILE A 25 7.52 -22.78 12.31
CA ILE A 25 7.37 -24.15 11.78
C ILE A 25 8.22 -24.33 10.52
N ALA A 26 8.13 -23.38 9.59
CA ALA A 26 8.77 -23.49 8.28
C ALA A 26 10.29 -23.51 8.38
N VAL A 27 10.90 -22.63 9.19
CA VAL A 27 12.37 -22.53 9.24
C VAL A 27 12.98 -23.81 9.81
N PRO A 28 12.58 -24.33 10.99
CA PRO A 28 13.13 -25.59 11.49
C PRO A 28 12.86 -26.77 10.55
N LEU A 29 11.66 -26.88 9.99
CA LEU A 29 11.32 -27.98 9.08
C LEU A 29 12.17 -27.95 7.82
N VAL A 30 12.33 -26.78 7.19
CA VAL A 30 13.15 -26.65 5.99
C VAL A 30 14.62 -26.88 6.31
N THR A 31 15.15 -26.27 7.37
CA THR A 31 16.57 -26.35 7.73
C THR A 31 16.98 -27.75 8.18
N PHE A 32 16.19 -28.43 9.01
CA PHE A 32 16.59 -29.71 9.61
C PHE A 32 16.05 -30.94 8.87
N VAL A 33 15.05 -30.79 7.99
CA VAL A 33 14.46 -31.91 7.27
C VAL A 33 14.63 -31.75 5.76
N VAL A 34 14.06 -30.69 5.17
CA VAL A 34 14.01 -30.56 3.71
C VAL A 34 15.41 -30.40 3.10
N VAL A 35 16.23 -29.47 3.62
CA VAL A 35 17.58 -29.22 3.10
C VAL A 35 18.46 -30.47 3.22
N PRO A 36 18.53 -31.17 4.38
CA PRO A 36 19.25 -32.43 4.48
C PRO A 36 18.75 -33.51 3.52
N LEU A 37 17.44 -33.66 3.33
CA LEU A 37 16.88 -34.63 2.37
C LEU A 37 17.31 -34.30 0.93
N ILE A 38 17.24 -33.04 0.53
CA ILE A 38 17.68 -32.59 -0.80
C ILE A 38 19.17 -32.85 -1.00
N LEU A 39 20.02 -32.45 -0.05
CA LEU A 39 21.46 -32.69 -0.12
C LEU A 39 21.80 -34.19 -0.14
N THR A 40 21.05 -35.00 0.61
CA THR A 40 21.19 -36.46 0.60
C THR A 40 20.79 -37.04 -0.76
N ALA A 41 19.68 -36.59 -1.34
CA ALA A 41 19.26 -37.02 -2.67
C ALA A 41 20.32 -36.67 -3.74
N MET A 42 20.89 -35.46 -3.68
CA MET A 42 21.98 -35.03 -4.56
C MET A 42 23.24 -35.90 -4.40
N PHE A 43 23.59 -36.30 -3.17
CA PHE A 43 24.71 -37.22 -2.94
C PHE A 43 24.41 -38.63 -3.45
N LEU A 44 23.21 -39.15 -3.19
CA LEU A 44 22.77 -40.47 -3.64
C LEU A 44 22.73 -40.58 -5.16
N HIS A 45 22.46 -39.50 -5.87
CA HIS A 45 22.55 -39.45 -7.33
C HIS A 45 23.91 -39.91 -7.87
N LEU A 46 24.99 -39.68 -7.12
CA LEU A 46 26.36 -40.04 -7.53
C LEU A 46 26.71 -41.51 -7.26
N CYS A 47 26.08 -42.14 -6.27
CA CYS A 47 26.58 -43.40 -5.70
C CYS A 47 25.52 -44.49 -5.50
N ALA A 48 24.22 -44.16 -5.58
CA ALA A 48 23.13 -45.05 -5.20
C ALA A 48 22.20 -45.38 -6.39
N PRO A 49 21.46 -46.50 -6.31
CA PRO A 49 20.42 -46.82 -7.29
C PRO A 49 19.33 -45.74 -7.37
N PHE A 50 18.87 -45.47 -8.58
CA PHE A 50 17.83 -44.48 -8.90
C PHE A 50 16.57 -44.58 -8.03
N ILE A 51 16.16 -45.79 -7.63
CA ILE A 51 14.97 -46.00 -6.78
C ILE A 51 15.14 -45.36 -5.40
N ILE A 52 16.33 -45.46 -4.80
CA ILE A 52 16.61 -44.91 -3.47
C ILE A 52 16.70 -43.39 -3.56
N GLU A 53 17.38 -42.86 -4.60
CA GLU A 53 17.42 -41.43 -4.89
C GLU A 53 16.00 -40.84 -5.02
N MET A 54 15.17 -41.46 -5.86
CA MET A 54 13.79 -41.05 -6.12
C MET A 54 12.93 -41.07 -4.85
N ALA A 55 13.10 -42.08 -4.00
CA ALA A 55 12.39 -42.15 -2.72
C ALA A 55 12.73 -40.95 -1.81
N VAL A 56 14.01 -40.56 -1.73
CA VAL A 56 14.44 -39.39 -0.95
C VAL A 56 13.92 -38.09 -1.56
N TRP A 57 13.97 -37.93 -2.88
CA TRP A 57 13.37 -36.78 -3.57
C TRP A 57 11.87 -36.64 -3.27
N GLN A 58 11.11 -37.73 -3.40
CA GLN A 58 9.68 -37.72 -3.09
C GLN A 58 9.40 -37.43 -1.61
N SER A 59 10.29 -37.85 -0.70
CA SER A 59 10.12 -37.51 0.71
C SER A 59 10.28 -36.01 0.96
N ALA A 60 11.28 -35.36 0.34
CA ALA A 60 11.47 -33.92 0.43
C ALA A 60 10.26 -33.16 -0.15
N ASP A 61 9.75 -33.60 -1.32
CA ASP A 61 8.57 -33.02 -1.95
C ASP A 61 7.32 -33.15 -1.08
N ARG A 62 7.06 -34.32 -0.48
CA ARG A 62 5.91 -34.52 0.42
C ARG A 62 5.98 -33.63 1.67
N VAL A 63 7.17 -33.48 2.25
CA VAL A 63 7.37 -32.59 3.42
C VAL A 63 7.10 -31.13 3.01
N LEU A 64 7.60 -30.70 1.84
CA LEU A 64 7.38 -29.35 1.34
C LEU A 64 5.91 -29.10 0.98
N ALA A 65 5.24 -30.09 0.38
CA ALA A 65 3.81 -30.03 0.06
C ALA A 65 2.96 -29.92 1.34
N ALA A 66 3.28 -30.68 2.38
CA ALA A 66 2.62 -30.57 3.68
C ALA A 66 2.85 -29.18 4.31
N LEU A 67 4.07 -28.63 4.20
CA LEU A 67 4.37 -27.27 4.65
C LEU A 67 3.54 -26.24 3.88
N PHE A 68 3.49 -26.30 2.55
CA PHE A 68 2.70 -25.37 1.76
C PHE A 68 1.20 -25.50 2.00
N TRP A 69 0.71 -26.72 2.21
CA TRP A 69 -0.67 -26.94 2.64
C TRP A 69 -0.93 -26.20 3.95
N PHE A 70 -0.09 -26.40 4.98
CA PHE A 70 -0.21 -25.70 6.25
C PHE A 70 -0.17 -24.18 6.10
N LEU A 71 0.79 -23.64 5.33
CA LEU A 71 0.94 -22.20 5.14
C LEU A 71 -0.29 -21.56 4.46
N ARG A 72 -0.97 -22.27 3.56
CA ARG A 72 -2.22 -21.80 2.92
C ARG A 72 -3.40 -21.71 3.90
N GLN A 73 -3.37 -22.47 4.99
CA GLN A 73 -4.41 -22.43 6.01
C GLN A 73 -4.25 -21.25 6.98
N LEU A 74 -3.11 -20.54 6.94
CA LEU A 74 -2.91 -19.37 7.80
C LEU A 74 -3.77 -18.19 7.32
N PRO A 75 -4.36 -17.43 8.25
CA PRO A 75 -5.16 -16.27 7.89
C PRO A 75 -4.32 -15.17 7.22
N PRO A 76 -4.94 -14.19 6.53
CA PRO A 76 -4.23 -13.00 6.11
C PRO A 76 -3.67 -12.27 7.33
N GLY A 77 -2.35 -12.07 7.36
CA GLY A 77 -1.66 -11.44 8.49
C GLY A 77 -0.96 -10.12 8.15
N TRP A 78 -1.23 -9.56 6.98
CA TRP A 78 -0.59 -8.33 6.53
C TRP A 78 -1.17 -7.12 7.25
N LEU A 79 -0.33 -6.46 8.05
CA LEU A 79 -0.64 -5.20 8.69
C LEU A 79 0.03 -4.08 7.90
N ALA A 80 -0.78 -3.30 7.18
CA ALA A 80 -0.31 -2.11 6.50
C ALA A 80 0.03 -1.03 7.54
N LEU A 81 1.23 -0.46 7.44
CA LEU A 81 1.73 0.55 8.36
C LEU A 81 2.13 1.80 7.57
N ASP A 82 1.81 2.96 8.12
CA ASP A 82 2.20 4.25 7.56
C ASP A 82 3.60 4.67 8.01
N ALA A 83 4.15 5.72 7.37
CA ALA A 83 5.50 6.19 7.59
C ALA A 83 5.81 6.56 9.05
N ARG A 84 4.79 6.88 9.87
CA ARG A 84 4.97 7.27 11.28
C ARG A 84 5.52 6.10 12.11
N TRP A 85 5.25 4.87 11.69
CA TRP A 85 5.73 3.66 12.37
C TRP A 85 7.23 3.41 12.19
N LEU A 86 7.91 4.07 11.25
CA LEU A 86 9.35 3.88 11.03
C LEU A 86 10.17 4.17 12.29
N GLY A 87 9.87 5.25 13.01
CA GLY A 87 10.56 5.58 14.26
C GLY A 87 10.36 4.50 15.33
N ILE A 88 9.10 4.12 15.57
CA ILE A 88 8.73 3.08 16.56
C ILE A 88 9.31 1.71 16.18
N SER A 89 9.46 1.42 14.89
CA SER A 89 10.03 0.14 14.45
C SER A 89 11.49 -0.07 14.88
N LEU A 90 12.21 0.99 15.26
CA LEU A 90 13.58 0.91 15.78
C LEU A 90 13.64 0.50 17.26
N LEU A 91 12.51 0.48 17.97
CA LEU A 91 12.47 0.17 19.40
C LEU A 91 13.08 -1.19 19.76
N PRO A 92 12.91 -2.29 19.00
CA PRO A 92 13.56 -3.56 19.32
C PRO A 92 15.09 -3.47 19.34
N TRP A 93 15.68 -2.72 18.40
CA TRP A 93 17.12 -2.46 18.38
C TRP A 93 17.56 -1.61 19.57
N LEU A 94 16.82 -0.55 19.86
CA LEU A 94 17.11 0.33 20.99
C LEU A 94 16.98 -0.39 22.32
N ALA A 95 15.98 -1.25 22.49
CA ALA A 95 15.79 -2.05 23.68
C ALA A 95 17.01 -2.97 23.93
N LEU A 96 17.54 -3.61 22.89
CA LEU A 96 18.76 -4.42 22.98
C LEU A 96 19.97 -3.59 23.40
N ILE A 97 20.16 -2.40 22.80
CA ILE A 97 21.26 -1.49 23.15
C ILE A 97 21.13 -1.01 24.60
N VAL A 98 19.96 -0.51 24.99
CA VAL A 98 19.68 -0.01 26.35
C VAL A 98 19.87 -1.11 27.40
N TRP A 99 19.42 -2.33 27.10
CA TRP A 99 19.63 -3.48 27.97
C TRP A 99 21.11 -3.85 28.08
N ARG A 100 21.82 -3.98 26.95
CA ARG A 100 23.22 -4.40 26.87
C ARG A 100 24.20 -3.43 27.56
N PHE A 101 23.89 -2.14 27.59
CA PHE A 101 24.70 -1.11 28.24
C PHE A 101 24.15 -0.68 29.60
N HIS A 102 23.07 -1.31 30.09
CA HIS A 102 22.35 -0.90 31.31
C HIS A 102 21.98 0.60 31.31
N ALA A 103 21.79 1.19 30.12
CA ALA A 103 21.59 2.62 29.94
C ALA A 103 20.31 3.13 30.61
N TRP A 104 19.34 2.25 30.85
CA TRP A 104 18.11 2.59 31.57
C TRP A 104 18.35 2.97 33.04
N ARG A 105 19.46 2.53 33.65
CA ARG A 105 19.86 2.92 35.02
C ARG A 105 20.75 4.15 35.02
N THR A 106 21.61 4.30 34.01
CA THR A 106 22.62 5.37 33.98
C THR A 106 22.11 6.65 33.29
N LEU A 107 21.21 6.52 32.31
CA LEU A 107 20.72 7.60 31.44
C LEU A 107 19.20 7.52 31.18
N PRO A 108 18.33 7.41 32.20
CA PRO A 108 16.88 7.24 32.00
C PRO A 108 16.23 8.40 31.24
N ALA A 109 16.67 9.64 31.48
CA ALA A 109 16.16 10.82 30.78
C ALA A 109 16.43 10.77 29.27
N PHE A 110 17.59 10.25 28.85
CA PHE A 110 17.91 10.08 27.44
C PHE A 110 17.01 9.03 26.78
N CYS A 111 16.76 7.90 27.45
CA CYS A 111 15.83 6.89 26.95
C CYS A 111 14.42 7.45 26.76
N LEU A 112 13.92 8.24 27.71
CA LEU A 112 12.60 8.89 27.60
C LEU A 112 12.56 9.94 26.48
N ALA A 113 13.60 10.76 26.35
CA ALA A 113 13.69 11.74 25.26
C ALA A 113 13.71 11.07 23.88
N LEU A 114 14.43 9.96 23.73
CA LEU A 114 14.48 9.19 22.50
C LEU A 114 13.12 8.55 22.17
N LEU A 115 12.43 7.98 23.16
CA LEU A 115 11.06 7.48 22.98
C LEU A 115 10.11 8.59 22.52
N GLY A 116 10.20 9.77 23.14
CA GLY A 116 9.45 10.95 22.73
C GLY A 116 9.71 11.31 21.27
N LEU A 117 10.99 11.41 20.88
CA LEU A 117 11.41 11.72 19.52
C LEU A 117 10.88 10.71 18.49
N LEU A 118 10.96 9.41 18.78
CA LEU A 118 10.48 8.37 17.86
C LEU A 118 8.96 8.35 17.74
N SER A 119 8.23 8.79 18.77
CA SER A 119 6.78 8.91 18.74
C SER A 119 6.30 10.23 18.11
N TRP A 120 7.17 11.23 17.94
CA TRP A 120 6.84 12.56 17.43
C TRP A 120 5.95 12.57 16.16
N PRO A 121 6.15 11.69 15.15
CA PRO A 121 5.31 11.68 13.96
C PRO A 121 3.82 11.42 14.21
N PHE A 122 3.45 10.81 15.34
CA PHE A 122 2.05 10.57 15.70
C PHE A 122 1.37 11.79 16.31
N TRP A 123 2.13 12.73 16.86
CA TRP A 123 1.62 13.93 17.53
C TRP A 123 1.73 15.19 16.66
N ARG A 124 2.49 15.11 15.56
CA ARG A 124 2.66 16.22 14.62
C ARG A 124 1.39 16.40 13.79
N SER A 125 0.75 17.56 13.90
CA SER A 125 -0.31 17.97 12.98
C SER A 125 0.25 18.32 11.61
N THR A 126 -0.49 17.99 10.55
CA THR A 126 -0.26 18.55 9.22
C THR A 126 -0.53 20.06 9.25
N ALA A 127 0.26 20.84 8.50
CA ALA A 127 0.08 22.29 8.45
C ALA A 127 -1.27 22.61 7.80
N ALA A 128 -2.14 23.35 8.49
CA ALA A 128 -3.53 23.58 8.07
C ALA A 128 -3.68 24.43 6.79
N ASN A 129 -2.65 25.17 6.40
CA ASN A 129 -2.74 26.19 5.36
C ASN A 129 -2.10 25.81 4.02
N GLU A 130 -1.46 24.65 3.93
CA GLU A 130 -0.83 24.19 2.69
C GLU A 130 -1.62 23.04 2.06
N TRP A 131 -1.66 23.02 0.74
CA TRP A 131 -2.15 21.91 -0.05
C TRP A 131 -1.08 21.52 -1.06
N ARG A 132 -1.04 20.24 -1.42
CA ARG A 132 -0.07 19.71 -2.38
C ARG A 132 -0.79 18.88 -3.43
N VAL A 133 -0.21 18.86 -4.63
CA VAL A 133 -0.55 17.91 -5.69
C VAL A 133 0.64 16.99 -5.90
N THR A 134 0.37 15.69 -5.91
CA THR A 134 1.37 14.66 -6.22
C THR A 134 0.86 13.83 -7.39
N MET A 135 1.60 13.83 -8.50
CA MET A 135 1.35 12.90 -9.60
C MET A 135 2.02 11.57 -9.28
N LEU A 136 1.22 10.51 -9.21
CA LEU A 136 1.72 9.16 -8.97
C LEU A 136 2.18 8.55 -10.28
N ASP A 137 3.35 7.92 -10.26
CA ASP A 137 3.81 7.11 -11.38
C ASP A 137 3.02 5.80 -11.41
N VAL A 138 1.97 5.76 -12.23
CA VAL A 138 1.12 4.59 -12.44
C VAL A 138 1.44 3.86 -13.75
N GLY A 139 2.56 4.20 -14.39
CA GLY A 139 2.91 3.72 -15.72
C GLY A 139 2.00 4.34 -16.78
N GLN A 140 1.08 3.55 -17.33
CA GLN A 140 0.14 4.04 -18.34
C GLN A 140 -1.06 4.73 -17.68
N GLY A 141 -1.36 5.94 -18.15
CA GLY A 141 -2.53 6.71 -17.73
C GLY A 141 -2.19 7.83 -16.74
N LEU A 142 -3.13 8.14 -15.85
CA LEU A 142 -3.00 9.23 -14.89
C LEU A 142 -3.53 8.83 -13.51
N ALA A 143 -2.82 9.28 -12.47
CA ALA A 143 -3.32 9.36 -11.11
C ALA A 143 -2.64 10.53 -10.40
N MET A 144 -3.42 11.49 -9.91
CA MET A 144 -2.92 12.61 -9.12
C MET A 144 -3.65 12.68 -7.79
N VAL A 145 -2.90 12.86 -6.72
CA VAL A 145 -3.43 13.07 -5.37
C VAL A 145 -3.32 14.53 -5.01
N ILE A 146 -4.44 15.14 -4.65
CA ILE A 146 -4.51 16.47 -4.06
C ILE A 146 -4.69 16.27 -2.56
N GLU A 147 -3.72 16.68 -1.76
CA GLU A 147 -3.72 16.51 -0.30
C GLU A 147 -3.89 17.85 0.42
N ARG A 148 -4.70 17.84 1.48
CA ARG A 148 -4.84 18.96 2.43
C ARG A 148 -5.37 18.45 3.77
N GLU A 149 -4.80 18.90 4.88
CA GLU A 149 -5.25 18.56 6.25
C GLU A 149 -5.35 17.03 6.52
N GLY A 150 -4.46 16.22 5.92
CA GLY A 150 -4.50 14.76 6.06
C GLY A 150 -5.63 14.08 5.26
N ALA A 151 -6.42 14.84 4.51
CA ALA A 151 -7.39 14.32 3.56
C ALA A 151 -6.80 14.33 2.13
N ALA A 152 -7.30 13.44 1.29
CA ALA A 152 -6.92 13.31 -0.11
C ALA A 152 -8.13 13.35 -1.04
N LEU A 153 -7.95 14.01 -2.17
CA LEU A 153 -8.78 13.88 -3.36
C LEU A 153 -7.97 13.24 -4.48
N LEU A 154 -8.50 12.20 -5.10
CA LEU A 154 -7.83 11.52 -6.20
C LEU A 154 -8.41 11.99 -7.55
N TYR A 155 -7.53 12.29 -8.50
CA TYR A 155 -7.89 12.58 -9.89
C TYR A 155 -7.32 11.48 -10.78
N ASP A 156 -8.21 10.70 -11.38
CA ASP A 156 -7.93 9.44 -12.09
C ASP A 156 -7.23 8.35 -11.24
N THR A 157 -7.27 7.11 -11.74
CA THR A 157 -6.95 5.89 -11.00
C THR A 157 -6.02 4.94 -11.75
N GLY A 158 -5.39 5.39 -12.83
CA GLY A 158 -4.46 4.57 -13.64
C GLY A 158 -5.10 3.38 -14.36
N LEU A 159 -4.25 2.49 -14.87
CA LEU A 159 -4.59 1.30 -15.65
C LEU A 159 -5.06 0.12 -14.80
N ALA A 160 -5.91 -0.72 -15.39
CA ALA A 160 -6.17 -2.09 -14.93
C ALA A 160 -5.78 -3.10 -16.01
N TRP A 161 -5.31 -4.26 -15.58
CA TRP A 161 -4.88 -5.40 -16.40
C TRP A 161 -5.41 -6.71 -15.77
N PRO A 162 -5.27 -7.88 -16.43
CA PRO A 162 -5.96 -9.11 -15.99
C PRO A 162 -5.63 -9.53 -14.56
N GLU A 163 -4.40 -9.32 -14.11
CA GLU A 163 -3.91 -9.74 -12.79
C GLU A 163 -3.91 -8.62 -11.73
N GLY A 164 -4.32 -7.39 -12.05
CA GLY A 164 -4.29 -6.29 -11.09
C GLY A 164 -4.64 -4.91 -11.65
N ASP A 165 -4.51 -3.89 -10.80
CA ASP A 165 -4.73 -2.50 -11.17
C ASP A 165 -3.84 -1.53 -10.40
N SER A 166 -3.64 -0.34 -10.95
CA SER A 166 -2.85 0.73 -10.33
C SER A 166 -3.42 1.17 -8.97
N GLY A 167 -4.73 1.03 -8.77
CA GLY A 167 -5.40 1.29 -7.50
C GLY A 167 -4.85 0.41 -6.37
N GLN A 168 -4.87 -0.91 -6.56
CA GLN A 168 -4.40 -1.89 -5.59
C GLN A 168 -2.89 -1.86 -5.39
N GLN A 169 -2.12 -1.68 -6.47
CA GLN A 169 -0.66 -1.83 -6.41
C GLN A 169 0.09 -0.56 -6.02
N ILE A 170 -0.46 0.61 -6.34
CA ILE A 170 0.26 1.89 -6.21
C ILE A 170 -0.52 2.86 -5.34
N ILE A 171 -1.77 3.18 -5.73
CA ILE A 171 -2.54 4.27 -5.12
C ILE A 171 -2.91 3.97 -3.66
N ILE A 172 -3.50 2.79 -3.39
CA ILE A 172 -3.91 2.41 -2.03
C ILE A 172 -2.71 2.32 -1.09
N PRO A 173 -1.60 1.61 -1.42
CA PRO A 173 -0.41 1.58 -0.59
C PRO A 173 0.18 2.97 -0.34
N TRP A 174 0.23 3.82 -1.37
CA TRP A 174 0.78 5.18 -1.25
C TRP A 174 -0.06 6.05 -0.32
N LEU A 175 -1.39 6.08 -0.49
CA LEU A 175 -2.28 6.84 0.40
C LEU A 175 -2.18 6.38 1.86
N ARG A 176 -2.10 5.06 2.08
CA ARG A 176 -1.90 4.50 3.43
C ARG A 176 -0.55 4.89 4.01
N TRP A 177 0.52 4.79 3.22
CA TRP A 177 1.88 5.17 3.65
C TRP A 177 1.96 6.62 4.11
N HIS A 178 1.32 7.52 3.37
CA HIS A 178 1.25 8.95 3.67
C HIS A 178 0.21 9.31 4.74
N HIS A 179 -0.48 8.31 5.31
CA HIS A 179 -1.54 8.49 6.30
C HIS A 179 -2.65 9.46 5.82
N LEU A 180 -3.06 9.33 4.56
CA LEU A 180 -4.08 10.18 3.96
C LEU A 180 -5.44 9.47 3.96
N GLN A 181 -6.48 10.20 4.36
CA GLN A 181 -7.86 9.76 4.24
C GLN A 181 -8.42 10.20 2.89
N LEU A 182 -8.68 9.23 2.01
CA LEU A 182 -9.35 9.51 0.74
C LEU A 182 -10.81 9.90 0.99
N GLU A 183 -11.24 11.04 0.44
CA GLU A 183 -12.61 11.54 0.58
C GLU A 183 -13.39 11.56 -0.73
N GLY A 184 -12.69 11.61 -1.87
CA GLY A 184 -13.32 11.63 -3.18
C GLY A 184 -12.40 11.19 -4.32
N VAL A 185 -13.03 10.83 -5.44
CA VAL A 185 -12.37 10.55 -6.71
C VAL A 185 -13.03 11.39 -7.79
N VAL A 186 -12.23 12.00 -8.65
CA VAL A 186 -12.69 12.60 -9.89
C VAL A 186 -12.09 11.81 -11.06
N LEU A 187 -12.94 11.34 -11.96
CA LEU A 187 -12.50 10.68 -13.19
C LEU A 187 -12.61 11.65 -14.35
N SER A 188 -11.53 11.78 -15.10
CA SER A 188 -11.47 12.59 -16.32
C SER A 188 -12.35 11.98 -17.41
N HIS A 189 -12.23 10.68 -17.69
CA HIS A 189 -13.01 9.98 -18.72
C HIS A 189 -13.03 8.45 -18.52
N GLU A 190 -13.67 7.72 -19.45
CA GLU A 190 -13.95 6.29 -19.29
C GLU A 190 -12.83 5.32 -19.66
N HIS A 191 -11.71 5.81 -20.22
CA HIS A 191 -10.65 4.92 -20.67
C HIS A 191 -10.02 4.16 -19.50
N LEU A 192 -9.61 2.92 -19.79
CA LEU A 192 -9.17 1.96 -18.77
C LEU A 192 -7.90 2.41 -18.04
N ASP A 193 -7.06 3.21 -18.68
CA ASP A 193 -5.87 3.84 -18.11
C ASP A 193 -6.16 5.06 -17.20
N HIS A 194 -7.43 5.48 -17.10
CA HIS A 194 -7.86 6.52 -16.16
C HIS A 194 -8.79 5.99 -15.08
N ARG A 195 -9.64 5.00 -15.38
CA ARG A 195 -10.60 4.44 -14.42
C ARG A 195 -10.22 3.06 -13.86
N GLY A 196 -9.10 2.49 -14.30
CA GLY A 196 -8.74 1.09 -14.04
C GLY A 196 -8.71 0.74 -12.55
N GLY A 197 -8.09 1.60 -11.73
CA GLY A 197 -8.00 1.39 -10.29
C GLY A 197 -9.26 1.71 -9.48
N LEU A 198 -10.31 2.28 -10.08
CA LEU A 198 -11.48 2.79 -9.36
C LEU A 198 -12.14 1.71 -8.48
N ASN A 199 -12.33 0.51 -9.01
CA ASN A 199 -13.00 -0.57 -8.28
C ASN A 199 -12.23 -0.97 -7.02
N SER A 200 -10.90 -1.05 -7.10
CA SER A 200 -10.06 -1.37 -5.95
C SER A 200 -10.06 -0.24 -4.93
N VAL A 201 -10.02 1.01 -5.39
CA VAL A 201 -10.16 2.20 -4.53
C VAL A 201 -11.49 2.21 -3.79
N LEU A 202 -12.61 1.94 -4.46
CA LEU A 202 -13.94 1.89 -3.83
C LEU A 202 -14.09 0.71 -2.85
N LYS A 203 -13.43 -0.42 -3.11
CA LYS A 203 -13.37 -1.52 -2.12
C LYS A 203 -12.63 -1.09 -0.86
N ALA A 204 -11.56 -0.31 -0.98
CA ALA A 204 -10.80 0.19 0.16
C ALA A 204 -11.51 1.32 0.91
N TRP A 205 -12.21 2.21 0.19
CA TRP A 205 -12.96 3.34 0.75
C TRP A 205 -14.37 3.43 0.16
N PRO A 206 -15.33 2.62 0.64
CA PRO A 206 -16.66 2.48 0.02
C PRO A 206 -17.59 3.68 0.21
N ARG A 207 -17.20 4.67 1.03
CA ARG A 207 -18.03 5.83 1.39
C ARG A 207 -17.60 7.14 0.71
N ILE A 208 -16.58 7.10 -0.14
CA ILE A 208 -16.12 8.29 -0.86
C ILE A 208 -17.10 8.64 -1.97
N TRP A 209 -17.18 9.91 -2.31
CA TRP A 209 -17.93 10.33 -3.49
C TRP A 209 -17.07 10.15 -4.74
N VAL A 210 -17.72 9.87 -5.86
CA VAL A 210 -17.07 9.82 -7.18
C VAL A 210 -17.71 10.87 -8.07
N ARG A 211 -16.89 11.68 -8.75
CA ARG A 211 -17.34 12.63 -9.78
C ARG A 211 -16.85 12.17 -11.14
N SER A 212 -17.71 12.17 -12.15
CA SER A 212 -17.29 11.89 -13.52
C SER A 212 -18.26 12.50 -14.55
N PRO A 213 -17.83 12.65 -15.81
CA PRO A 213 -18.70 13.08 -16.91
C PRO A 213 -19.55 11.93 -17.49
N LEU A 214 -19.47 10.73 -16.90
CA LEU A 214 -19.99 9.50 -17.51
C LEU A 214 -21.47 9.22 -17.21
N GLY A 215 -22.06 9.94 -16.26
CA GLY A 215 -23.46 9.75 -15.86
C GLY A 215 -23.76 8.37 -15.24
N TRP A 216 -22.74 7.68 -14.73
CA TRP A 216 -22.91 6.37 -14.09
C TRP A 216 -23.63 6.49 -12.75
N ALA A 217 -24.38 5.45 -12.39
CA ALA A 217 -25.10 5.42 -11.12
C ALA A 217 -24.14 5.60 -9.94
N GLY A 218 -24.49 6.48 -8.99
CA GLY A 218 -23.66 6.80 -7.84
C GLY A 218 -22.54 7.82 -8.11
N HIS A 219 -22.33 8.25 -9.35
CA HIS A 219 -21.39 9.32 -9.67
C HIS A 219 -22.10 10.68 -9.63
N LEU A 220 -21.48 11.63 -8.95
CA LEU A 220 -21.82 13.05 -9.06
C LEU A 220 -21.34 13.59 -10.41
N ALA A 221 -22.05 14.60 -10.94
CA ALA A 221 -21.70 15.18 -12.23
C ALA A 221 -20.33 15.87 -12.19
N CYS A 222 -19.55 15.70 -13.26
CA CYS A 222 -18.49 16.63 -13.65
C CYS A 222 -18.78 17.16 -15.05
N GLN A 223 -19.29 18.39 -15.13
CA GLN A 223 -19.59 19.11 -16.36
C GLN A 223 -19.38 20.61 -16.15
N ARG A 224 -19.14 21.36 -17.23
CA ARG A 224 -18.92 22.80 -17.15
C ARG A 224 -20.06 23.49 -16.43
N GLY A 225 -19.69 24.35 -15.48
CA GLY A 225 -20.62 25.08 -14.62
C GLY A 225 -20.69 24.49 -13.21
N GLU A 226 -20.39 23.21 -13.05
CA GLU A 226 -20.28 22.59 -11.72
C GLU A 226 -19.10 23.19 -10.95
N THR A 227 -19.40 23.60 -9.73
CA THR A 227 -18.42 24.13 -8.77
C THR A 227 -18.68 23.49 -7.42
N TRP A 228 -17.64 23.05 -6.74
CA TRP A 228 -17.75 22.52 -5.38
C TRP A 228 -16.55 22.92 -4.54
N GLN A 229 -16.72 22.83 -3.22
CA GLN A 229 -15.65 23.05 -2.28
C GLN A 229 -15.22 21.74 -1.62
N TRP A 230 -13.92 21.61 -1.39
CA TRP A 230 -13.33 20.51 -0.64
C TRP A 230 -12.19 21.05 0.20
N ARG A 231 -12.29 20.93 1.53
CA ARG A 231 -11.26 21.41 2.49
C ARG A 231 -10.83 22.86 2.20
N GLY A 232 -11.78 23.74 1.89
CA GLY A 232 -11.51 25.14 1.54
C GLY A 232 -10.85 25.38 0.18
N LEU A 233 -10.65 24.34 -0.65
CA LEU A 233 -10.29 24.46 -2.06
C LEU A 233 -11.56 24.54 -2.91
N THR A 234 -11.62 25.48 -3.85
CA THR A 234 -12.73 25.56 -4.81
C THR A 234 -12.35 24.87 -6.11
N PHE A 235 -13.11 23.85 -6.49
CA PHE A 235 -12.96 23.14 -7.75
C PHE A 235 -14.02 23.58 -8.74
N ARG A 236 -13.60 23.84 -9.97
CA ARG A 236 -14.49 24.17 -11.09
C ARG A 236 -14.27 23.15 -12.21
N ALA A 237 -15.35 22.54 -12.65
CA ALA A 237 -15.33 21.76 -13.89
C ALA A 237 -15.38 22.72 -15.07
N LEU A 238 -14.36 22.66 -15.93
CA LEU A 238 -14.22 23.52 -17.12
C LEU A 238 -14.83 22.89 -18.37
N TRP A 239 -14.81 21.57 -18.42
CA TRP A 239 -15.30 20.72 -19.52
C TRP A 239 -15.80 19.41 -18.91
N PRO A 240 -16.72 18.66 -19.52
CA PRO A 240 -17.39 18.86 -20.81
C PRO A 240 -18.53 19.89 -20.83
N LEU A 241 -19.02 20.26 -22.02
CA LEU A 241 -20.31 20.97 -22.15
C LEU A 241 -21.43 20.13 -21.52
N PRO A 242 -22.43 20.75 -20.85
CA PRO A 242 -23.64 20.04 -20.44
C PRO A 242 -24.27 19.33 -21.65
N GLY A 243 -24.66 18.06 -21.47
CA GLY A 243 -25.27 17.24 -22.52
C GLY A 243 -24.29 16.66 -23.55
N ALA A 244 -22.98 16.86 -23.41
CA ALA A 244 -22.00 16.14 -24.21
C ALA A 244 -21.94 14.67 -23.76
N THR A 245 -22.48 13.77 -24.58
CA THR A 245 -22.41 12.32 -24.36
C THR A 245 -21.04 11.78 -24.73
N ALA A 246 -20.58 10.77 -23.99
CA ALA A 246 -19.40 9.98 -24.33
C ALA A 246 -19.72 9.12 -25.56
N GLN A 247 -19.54 9.68 -26.76
CA GLN A 247 -19.61 8.96 -28.03
C GLN A 247 -18.25 9.06 -28.73
N GLY A 248 -17.44 8.02 -28.54
CA GLY A 248 -16.18 7.80 -29.24
C GLY A 248 -14.93 8.41 -28.57
N ILE A 249 -13.77 8.19 -29.21
CA ILE A 249 -12.40 8.54 -28.77
C ILE A 249 -12.15 10.07 -28.69
N ILE A 250 -13.15 10.90 -28.96
CA ILE A 250 -13.01 12.35 -29.01
C ILE A 250 -13.10 12.92 -27.59
N ALA A 251 -12.24 13.88 -27.24
CA ALA A 251 -12.16 14.56 -25.93
C ALA A 251 -13.45 15.31 -25.46
N ARG A 252 -14.60 15.01 -26.06
CA ARG A 252 -15.90 15.63 -25.79
C ARG A 252 -16.43 15.36 -24.38
N ALA A 253 -15.92 14.34 -23.70
CA ALA A 253 -16.37 13.93 -22.37
C ALA A 253 -15.24 13.93 -21.32
N TRP A 254 -14.22 14.78 -21.47
CA TRP A 254 -13.12 14.84 -20.49
C TRP A 254 -13.44 15.87 -19.40
N CYS A 255 -13.60 15.41 -18.16
CA CYS A 255 -13.70 16.27 -17.01
C CYS A 255 -12.34 16.96 -16.81
N VAL A 256 -12.31 18.29 -16.93
CA VAL A 256 -11.11 19.11 -16.68
C VAL A 256 -11.37 19.98 -15.47
N LEU A 257 -10.46 19.95 -14.49
CA LEU A 257 -10.60 20.71 -13.25
C LEU A 257 -9.61 21.86 -13.18
N MET A 258 -10.09 22.93 -12.57
CA MET A 258 -9.26 24.01 -12.08
C MET A 258 -9.51 24.18 -10.58
N THR A 259 -8.45 24.20 -9.80
CA THR A 259 -8.50 24.68 -8.42
C THR A 259 -8.35 26.19 -8.44
N VAL A 260 -9.30 26.90 -7.82
CA VAL A 260 -9.21 28.35 -7.62
C VAL A 260 -9.10 28.57 -6.12
N ASN A 261 -7.90 28.92 -5.67
CA ASN A 261 -7.72 29.53 -4.37
C ASN A 261 -7.32 30.98 -4.60
N THR A 262 -8.19 31.90 -4.20
CA THR A 262 -7.81 33.27 -3.89
C THR A 262 -6.91 33.21 -2.65
N VAL A 263 -5.60 33.04 -2.85
CA VAL A 263 -4.61 33.52 -1.89
C VAL A 263 -4.16 34.88 -2.42
N PHE A 264 -5.01 35.89 -2.22
CA PHE A 264 -4.56 37.27 -2.21
C PHE A 264 -4.34 37.63 -0.74
N CYS A 265 -3.09 37.56 -0.31
CA CYS A 265 -2.48 38.45 0.66
C CYS A 265 -1.00 38.56 0.26
#